data_AF-A0A7S0CDD2-F1
#
_entry.id   AF-A0A7S0CDD2-F1
#
_cell.length_a   1.000
_cell.length_b   1.000
_cell.length_c   1.000
_cell.angle_alpha   90.00
_cell.angle_beta   90.00
_cell.angle_gamma   90.00
#
_symmetry.space_group_name_H-M   'P 1'
#
loop_
_entity.id
_entity.type
_entity.pdbx_description
1 polymer ?
#
loop_
_entity_poly.entity_id
_entity_poly.type
_entity_poly.pdbx_seq_one_letter_code
_entity_poly.pdbx_strand_id
1 'polypeptide(L)'
;AVTSRLEHAVGDALNTPQFPDWGRDWHAGIHNWPQSKSTGTMIGNIVWIYNVIHAYGMVDFGRERYNVLIKNRKNWDVTKTMEGNVKAMGGAWSWMPGC
;
A
#
# COMPACT_ATOMS: atom_id res chain seq x y z
N ALA A 1 9.54 14.48 -21.27
CA ALA A 1 10.23 13.19 -21.03
C ALA A 1 9.20 12.15 -20.56
N VAL A 2 9.55 10.86 -20.49
CA VAL A 2 8.64 9.81 -19.98
C VAL A 2 8.10 10.15 -18.59
N THR A 3 8.94 10.67 -17.70
CA THR A 3 8.56 11.09 -16.34
C THR A 3 7.43 12.11 -16.31
N SER A 4 7.50 13.16 -17.12
CA SER A 4 6.45 14.19 -17.19
C SER A 4 5.09 13.62 -17.62
N ARG A 5 5.09 12.60 -18.50
CA ARG A 5 3.84 11.93 -18.91
C ARG A 5 3.24 11.10 -17.77
N LEU A 6 4.07 10.50 -16.92
CA LEU A 6 3.61 9.75 -15.75
C LEU A 6 3.05 10.70 -14.68
N GLU A 7 3.71 11.84 -14.45
CA GLU A 7 3.22 12.88 -13.53
C GLU A 7 1.86 13.43 -13.97
N HIS A 8 1.66 13.67 -15.27
CA HIS A 8 0.36 14.08 -15.80
C HIS A 8 -0.71 13.00 -15.61
N ALA A 9 -0.39 11.73 -15.90
CA ALA A 9 -1.33 10.63 -15.72
C ALA A 9 -1.81 10.49 -14.26
N VAL A 10 -0.93 10.75 -13.28
CA VAL A 10 -1.30 10.83 -11.87
C VAL A 10 -2.28 11.98 -11.62
N GLY A 11 -1.97 13.17 -12.12
CA GLY A 11 -2.85 14.33 -11.98
C GLY A 11 -4.23 14.06 -12.56
N ASP A 12 -4.30 13.61 -13.81
CA ASP A 12 -5.55 13.38 -14.54
C ASP A 12 -6.41 12.27 -13.91
N ALA A 13 -5.77 11.20 -13.41
CA ALA A 13 -6.49 10.04 -12.88
C ALA A 13 -6.89 10.18 -11.41
N LEU A 14 -6.09 10.89 -10.61
CA LEU A 14 -6.24 10.86 -9.15
C LEU A 14 -6.66 12.19 -8.53
N ASN A 15 -6.32 13.32 -9.14
CA ASN A 15 -6.72 14.62 -8.61
C ASN A 15 -8.13 14.95 -9.07
N THR A 16 -9.08 14.90 -8.13
CA THR A 16 -10.49 15.22 -8.39
C THR A 16 -10.83 16.61 -7.87
N PRO A 17 -11.95 17.23 -8.28
CA PRO A 17 -12.38 18.51 -7.69
C PRO A 17 -12.54 18.44 -6.16
N GLN A 18 -12.91 17.28 -5.62
CA GLN A 18 -13.05 17.03 -4.18
C GLN A 18 -11.70 16.80 -3.49
N PHE A 19 -10.70 16.28 -4.22
CA PHE A 19 -9.36 15.97 -3.72
C PHE A 19 -8.29 16.40 -4.74
N PRO A 20 -8.03 17.72 -4.88
CA PRO A 20 -7.21 18.26 -5.97
C PRO A 20 -5.71 17.93 -5.86
N ASP A 21 -5.26 17.50 -4.69
CA ASP A 21 -3.86 17.19 -4.40
C ASP A 21 -3.64 15.71 -4.01
N TRP A 22 -4.61 14.83 -4.27
CA TRP A 22 -4.53 13.43 -3.86
C TRP A 22 -3.26 12.73 -4.36
N GLY A 23 -2.87 12.96 -5.62
CA GLY A 23 -1.66 12.38 -6.19
C GLY A 23 -0.37 12.68 -5.38
N ARG A 24 -0.36 13.80 -4.64
CA ARG A 24 0.74 14.21 -3.75
C ARG A 24 0.53 13.71 -2.31
N ASP A 25 -0.66 13.89 -1.77
CA ASP A 25 -0.89 13.82 -0.31
C ASP A 25 -1.68 12.58 0.14
N TRP A 26 -2.00 11.65 -0.76
CA TRP A 26 -2.80 10.45 -0.46
C TRP A 26 -2.33 9.66 0.77
N HIS A 27 -1.03 9.67 1.08
CA HIS A 27 -0.47 8.92 2.21
C HIS A 27 -0.70 9.61 3.57
N ALA A 28 -1.07 10.89 3.58
CA ALA A 28 -1.13 11.69 4.79
C ALA A 28 -2.24 11.17 5.71
N GLY A 29 -1.88 10.85 6.96
CA GLY A 29 -2.83 10.35 7.95
C GLY A 29 -3.24 8.88 7.79
N ILE A 30 -2.72 8.14 6.80
CA ILE A 30 -3.00 6.71 6.68
C ILE A 30 -2.25 5.91 7.76
N HIS A 31 -2.99 5.13 8.53
CA HIS A 31 -2.44 4.17 9.48
C HIS A 31 -1.90 2.93 8.79
N ASN A 32 -0.68 2.52 9.14
CA ASN A 32 -0.05 1.29 8.67
C ASN A 32 0.09 0.29 9.81
N TRP A 33 0.83 -0.80 9.56
CA TRP A 33 1.02 -1.89 10.50
C TRP A 33 1.49 -1.45 11.91
N PRO A 34 2.32 -0.41 12.14
CA PRO A 34 2.70 -0.01 13.50
C PRO A 34 1.49 0.48 14.31
N GLN A 35 0.53 1.10 13.63
CA GLN A 35 -0.70 1.63 14.22
C GLN A 35 -1.82 0.57 14.24
N SER A 36 -1.73 -0.47 13.39
CA SER A 36 -2.71 -1.56 13.26
C SER A 36 -2.28 -2.81 14.05
N LYS A 37 -2.18 -2.70 15.38
CA LYS A 37 -1.58 -3.76 16.23
C LYS A 37 -2.30 -5.11 16.15
N SER A 38 -3.61 -5.12 15.93
CA SER A 38 -4.42 -6.34 15.88
C SER A 38 -4.30 -7.11 14.57
N THR A 39 -4.10 -6.44 13.43
CA THR A 39 -4.13 -7.08 12.11
C THR A 39 -2.84 -6.90 11.31
N GLY A 40 -1.94 -6.01 11.72
CA GLY A 40 -0.70 -5.71 11.02
C GLY A 40 -0.93 -5.08 9.64
N THR A 41 -2.11 -4.48 9.41
CA THR A 41 -2.55 -4.13 8.06
C THR A 41 -1.78 -2.93 7.48
N MET A 42 -1.31 -3.08 6.25
CA MET A 42 -0.66 -2.04 5.46
C MET A 42 -1.66 -1.30 4.55
N ILE A 43 -2.48 -0.43 5.14
CA ILE A 43 -3.49 0.34 4.40
C ILE A 43 -2.81 1.25 3.37
N GLY A 44 -1.66 1.84 3.70
CA GLY A 44 -0.90 2.69 2.79
C GLY A 44 -0.50 1.95 1.51
N ASN A 45 -0.07 0.69 1.59
CA ASN A 45 0.28 -0.10 0.41
C ASN A 45 -0.96 -0.44 -0.43
N ILE A 46 -2.12 -0.66 0.21
CA ILE A 46 -3.37 -0.93 -0.50
C ILE A 46 -3.79 0.31 -1.30
N VAL A 47 -3.73 1.49 -0.69
CA VAL A 47 -4.03 2.76 -1.36
C VAL A 47 -3.01 3.07 -2.45
N TRP A 48 -1.73 2.75 -2.23
CA TRP A 48 -0.71 2.87 -3.28
C TRP A 48 -1.00 1.97 -4.48
N ILE A 49 -1.40 0.71 -4.26
CA ILE A 49 -1.78 -0.22 -5.34
C ILE A 49 -2.99 0.35 -6.12
N TYR A 50 -3.99 0.87 -5.42
CA TYR A 50 -5.13 1.55 -6.03
C TYR A 50 -4.66 2.70 -6.94
N ASN A 51 -3.81 3.59 -6.42
CA ASN A 51 -3.28 4.72 -7.19
C ASN A 51 -2.52 4.28 -8.44
N VAL A 52 -1.67 3.25 -8.33
CA VAL A 52 -0.89 2.70 -9.46
C VAL A 52 -1.79 2.10 -10.54
N ILE A 53 -2.86 1.41 -10.14
CA ILE A 53 -3.84 0.84 -11.08
C ILE A 53 -4.58 1.97 -11.82
N HIS A 54 -5.03 2.99 -11.09
CA HIS A 54 -5.82 4.08 -11.66
C HIS A 54 -4.99 5.04 -12.52
N ALA A 55 -3.78 5.40 -12.09
CA ALA A 55 -2.92 6.32 -12.83
C ALA A 55 -2.25 5.68 -14.05
N TYR A 56 -1.90 4.38 -13.97
CA TYR A 56 -1.02 3.76 -14.98
C TYR A 56 -1.59 2.50 -15.63
N GLY A 57 -2.79 2.04 -15.22
CA GLY A 57 -3.39 0.82 -15.75
C GLY A 57 -2.64 -0.47 -15.38
N MET A 58 -1.76 -0.43 -14.38
CA MET A 58 -0.87 -1.54 -14.02
C MET A 58 -1.58 -2.62 -13.17
N VAL A 59 -2.67 -3.19 -13.70
CA VAL A 59 -3.55 -4.14 -12.98
C VAL A 59 -2.80 -5.40 -12.54
N ASP A 60 -2.03 -6.03 -13.43
CA ASP A 60 -1.34 -7.28 -13.10
C ASP A 60 -0.24 -7.07 -12.06
N PHE A 61 0.52 -5.97 -12.18
CA PHE A 61 1.48 -5.56 -11.17
C PHE A 61 0.80 -5.29 -9.82
N GLY A 62 -0.33 -4.58 -9.83
CA GLY A 62 -1.12 -4.34 -8.62
C GLY A 62 -1.57 -5.64 -7.96
N ARG A 63 -2.05 -6.61 -8.76
CA ARG A 63 -2.44 -7.95 -8.29
C ARG A 63 -1.26 -8.71 -7.69
N GLU A 64 -0.11 -8.70 -8.34
CA GLU A 64 1.11 -9.33 -7.82
C GLU A 64 1.52 -8.74 -6.46
N ARG A 65 1.49 -7.41 -6.33
CA ARG A 65 1.82 -6.72 -5.07
C ARG A 65 0.79 -6.99 -3.97
N TYR A 66 -0.49 -7.00 -4.31
CA TYR A 66 -1.54 -7.33 -3.34
C TYR A 66 -1.42 -8.77 -2.83
N ASN A 67 -1.06 -9.71 -3.71
CA ASN A 67 -0.84 -11.11 -3.33
C ASN A 67 0.29 -11.28 -2.30
N VAL A 68 1.30 -10.41 -2.27
CA VAL A 68 2.31 -10.40 -1.20
C VAL A 68 1.68 -10.10 0.15
N LEU A 69 0.78 -9.11 0.21
CA LEU A 69 0.08 -8.73 1.44
C LEU A 69 -0.80 -9.89 1.97
N ILE A 70 -1.51 -10.58 1.08
CA ILE A 70 -2.33 -11.76 1.43
C ILE A 70 -1.47 -12.94 1.92
N LYS A 71 -0.34 -13.21 1.26
CA LYS A 71 0.60 -14.25 1.71
C LYS A 71 1.14 -13.94 3.10
N ASN A 72 1.49 -12.68 3.36
CA ASN A 72 2.03 -12.27 4.65
C ASN A 72 0.99 -12.29 5.77
N ARG A 73 -0.29 -12.09 5.46
CA ARG A 73 -1.37 -12.26 6.44
C ARG A 73 -1.41 -13.65 7.07
N LYS A 74 -1.07 -14.71 6.33
CA LYS A 74 -1.02 -16.08 6.86
C LYS A 74 0.08 -16.27 7.92
N ASN A 75 1.10 -15.42 7.90
CA ASN A 75 2.23 -15.48 8.82
C ASN A 75 2.04 -14.55 10.03
N TRP A 76 0.94 -13.78 10.08
CA TRP A 76 0.65 -12.88 11.18
C TRP A 76 -0.03 -13.61 12.33
N ASP A 77 0.58 -13.54 13.50
CA ASP A 77 0.09 -14.18 14.71
C ASP A 77 -0.22 -13.11 15.76
N VAL A 78 -1.50 -12.98 16.11
CA VAL A 78 -1.98 -11.98 17.08
C VAL A 78 -1.49 -12.24 18.50
N THR A 79 -0.97 -13.44 18.77
CA THR A 79 -0.40 -13.80 20.07
C THR A 79 1.09 -13.43 20.18
N LYS A 80 1.76 -13.12 19.06
CA LYS A 80 3.16 -12.70 19.04
C LYS A 80 3.30 -11.20 19.24
N THR A 81 4.47 -10.79 19.71
CA THR A 81 4.86 -9.39 19.66
C THR A 81 4.98 -8.93 18.21
N MET A 82 4.84 -7.61 18.02
CA MET A 82 5.01 -6.95 16.75
C MET A 82 6.34 -7.31 16.05
N GLU A 83 7.45 -7.20 16.79
CA GLU A 83 8.79 -7.55 16.32
C GLU A 83 8.91 -9.04 15.95
N GLY A 84 8.25 -9.91 16.72
CA GLY A 84 8.18 -11.35 16.43
C GLY A 84 7.51 -11.64 15.10
N ASN A 85 6.40 -10.97 14.79
CA ASN A 85 5.73 -11.09 13.50
C ASN A 85 6.60 -10.57 12.35
N VAL A 86 7.21 -9.40 12.50
CA VAL A 86 8.08 -8.82 11.47
C VAL A 86 9.28 -9.73 11.17
N LYS A 87 9.92 -10.27 12.21
CA LYS A 87 11.05 -11.20 12.04
C LYS A 87 10.63 -12.49 11.32
N ALA A 88 9.45 -13.03 11.66
CA ALA A 88 8.91 -14.22 10.99
C ALA A 88 8.62 -14.00 9.50
N MET A 89 8.40 -12.75 9.08
CA MET A 89 8.21 -12.35 7.68
C MET A 89 9.52 -11.97 6.95
N GLY A 90 10.68 -12.32 7.51
CA GLY A 90 11.98 -12.05 6.88
C GLY A 90 12.46 -10.61 6.99
N GLY A 91 11.90 -9.81 7.91
CA GLY A 91 12.34 -8.44 8.16
C GLY A 91 11.92 -7.43 7.09
N ALA A 92 11.04 -7.80 6.16
CA ALA A 92 10.54 -6.92 5.10
C ALA A 92 9.47 -5.96 5.62
N TRP A 93 9.87 -4.97 6.43
CA TRP A 93 8.99 -3.95 7.07
C TRP A 93 8.00 -3.26 6.11
N SER A 94 8.29 -3.22 4.81
CA SER A 94 7.53 -2.47 3.81
C SER A 94 6.33 -3.23 3.21
N TRP A 95 6.14 -4.52 3.50
CA TRP A 95 5.07 -5.34 2.91
C TRP A 95 4.38 -6.23 3.96
N MET A 96 4.05 -5.66 5.12
CA MET A 96 3.28 -6.34 6.18
C MET A 96 1.86 -6.75 5.70
N PRO A 97 1.10 -7.56 6.46
CA PRO A 97 -0.19 -8.10 6.03
C PRO A 97 -1.17 -7.10 5.40
N GLY A 98 -2.00 -7.61 4.50
CA GLY A 98 -3.17 -6.91 3.96
C GLY A 98 -4.45 -7.26 4.69
N CYS A 99 -5.56 -6.68 4.21
CA CYS A 99 -6.92 -7.05 4.59
C CYS A 99 -7.16 -8.54 4.35
#